data_AF-Q2S762-F1
#
_entry.id   AF-Q2S762-F1
#
_cell.length_a   1.000
_cell.length_b   1.000
_cell.length_c   1.000
_cell.angle_alpha   90.00
_cell.angle_beta   90.00
_cell.angle_gamma   90.00
#
_symmetry.space_group_name_H-M   'P 1'
#
loop_
_entity.id
_entity.type
_entity.pdbx_description
1 polymer ?
#
loop_
_entity_poly.entity_id
_entity_poly.type
_entity_poly.pdbx_seq_one_letter_code
_entity_poly.pdbx_strand_id
1 'polypeptide(L)'
;MKTSNNSLLFSSIVFVACASTSQAALIEWNGSEGSDFNNGANWSGGATPSVTDTAKFSTDGSHAVLSDNASIGELSAAEGAVTVDLNENNLDAERGVTVKSQLTIKNGKFNETVGDSGPPKIIAVGNDDVTNSSLVFDNVSFGDNFVNQGSLQYEIGKDGAGALRFENGSSAWGQSATIGKSGELSLSGGSTLSLTNELYGYGGRIAIKEGSRVTATGASVANTNVLVDGEGSLFEMGPNGALGTAKFQNGGKGQGWGVSLGDVTIDGAGSSFTSEGESEVRKLEIRNHGELIADNLSLSRESQISLGEGKISTSSLDMNGGALSGSGEIKGNLNNTRGGVVSTGEFGGSIRVEGDYTQDESSKLEITLGDWSTLGGYELNIDGVANLDGVLQINLWDEFKPRLHDFFTLINADKINGMFSDFVLPDLGFGMHWDWGYRRSYAGVNSFGLRIVSSASSKPVPEPYVFVLMALSLAGMAGVRLLRK
;
A
#
# COMPACT_ATOMS: atom_id res chain seq x y z
N MET A 1 -39.51 -87.18 -49.37
CA MET A 1 -38.70 -86.53 -48.32
C MET A 1 -38.09 -85.26 -48.89
N LYS A 2 -38.61 -84.09 -48.53
CA LYS A 2 -37.91 -82.80 -48.67
C LYS A 2 -38.53 -81.85 -47.65
N THR A 3 -37.71 -81.47 -46.68
CA THR A 3 -38.01 -80.70 -45.48
C THR A 3 -38.12 -79.21 -45.79
N SER A 4 -39.13 -78.55 -45.23
CA SER A 4 -39.34 -77.10 -45.24
C SER A 4 -38.42 -76.43 -44.22
N ASN A 5 -37.52 -75.55 -44.68
CA ASN A 5 -36.76 -74.63 -43.83
C ASN A 5 -37.44 -73.26 -43.85
N ASN A 6 -38.13 -72.93 -42.76
CA ASN A 6 -38.55 -71.56 -42.44
C ASN A 6 -37.38 -70.84 -41.76
N SER A 7 -36.72 -69.92 -42.46
CA SER A 7 -35.76 -68.99 -41.86
C SER A 7 -36.51 -67.81 -41.25
N LEU A 8 -36.63 -67.82 -39.92
CA LEU A 8 -37.03 -66.65 -39.13
C LEU A 8 -35.87 -65.63 -39.12
N LEU A 9 -36.03 -64.53 -39.88
CA LEU A 9 -35.19 -63.34 -39.75
C LEU A 9 -35.52 -62.62 -38.43
N PHE A 10 -34.64 -62.73 -37.44
CA PHE A 10 -34.64 -61.85 -36.27
C PHE A 10 -34.04 -60.50 -36.66
N SER A 11 -34.91 -59.51 -36.92
CA SER A 11 -34.48 -58.12 -37.06
C SER A 11 -34.14 -57.58 -35.67
N SER A 12 -32.85 -57.47 -35.37
CA SER A 12 -32.36 -56.86 -34.13
C SER A 12 -32.41 -55.34 -34.29
N ILE A 13 -33.43 -54.70 -33.72
CA ILE A 13 -33.51 -53.24 -33.62
C ILE A 13 -32.55 -52.82 -32.51
N VAL A 14 -31.36 -52.34 -32.90
CA VAL A 14 -30.43 -51.67 -31.98
C VAL A 14 -30.99 -50.28 -31.68
N PHE A 15 -31.59 -50.09 -30.50
CA PHE A 15 -31.84 -48.76 -29.97
C PHE A 15 -30.50 -48.15 -29.58
N VAL A 16 -29.94 -47.32 -30.45
CA VAL A 16 -28.89 -46.37 -30.07
C VAL A 16 -29.57 -45.35 -29.17
N ALA A 17 -29.49 -45.57 -27.85
CA ALA A 17 -29.80 -44.53 -26.88
C ALA A 17 -28.72 -43.45 -27.05
N CYS A 18 -28.97 -42.47 -27.91
CA CYS A 18 -28.21 -41.23 -27.89
C CYS A 18 -28.42 -40.65 -26.49
N ALA A 19 -27.37 -40.69 -25.66
CA ALA A 19 -27.36 -39.90 -24.43
C ALA A 19 -27.60 -38.46 -24.86
N SER A 20 -28.80 -37.94 -24.60
CA SER A 20 -29.09 -36.53 -24.80
C SER A 20 -28.15 -35.79 -23.86
N THR A 21 -27.18 -35.07 -24.41
CA THR A 21 -26.40 -34.11 -23.64
C THR A 21 -27.40 -33.12 -23.07
N SER A 22 -27.66 -33.21 -21.76
CA SER A 22 -28.53 -32.28 -21.05
C SER A 22 -27.96 -30.88 -21.28
N GLN A 23 -28.68 -30.06 -22.04
CA GLN A 23 -28.27 -28.69 -22.30
C GLN A 23 -28.57 -27.88 -21.04
N ALA A 24 -27.63 -27.05 -20.60
CA ALA A 24 -27.83 -26.16 -19.46
C ALA A 24 -29.15 -25.39 -19.61
N ALA A 25 -30.11 -25.64 -18.71
CA ALA A 25 -31.37 -24.93 -18.70
C ALA A 25 -31.25 -23.68 -17.83
N LEU A 26 -31.96 -22.61 -18.21
CA LEU A 26 -32.16 -21.46 -17.36
C LEU A 26 -33.48 -21.68 -16.62
N ILE A 27 -33.41 -21.76 -15.29
CA ILE A 27 -34.57 -22.01 -14.43
C ILE A 27 -34.80 -20.78 -13.55
N GLU A 28 -35.93 -20.11 -13.75
CA GLU A 28 -36.26 -18.86 -13.05
C GLU A 28 -36.96 -19.12 -11.72
N TRP A 29 -36.56 -18.38 -10.69
CA TRP A 29 -37.22 -18.37 -9.39
C TRP A 29 -38.59 -17.69 -9.49
N ASN A 30 -39.62 -18.41 -9.05
CA ASN A 30 -41.01 -17.95 -8.96
C ASN A 30 -41.56 -18.00 -7.52
N GLY A 31 -40.73 -18.39 -6.54
CA GLY A 31 -41.13 -18.50 -5.15
C GLY A 31 -41.42 -17.14 -4.52
N SER A 32 -42.38 -17.10 -3.59
CA SER A 32 -42.60 -15.95 -2.72
C SER A 32 -41.44 -15.75 -1.73
N GLU A 33 -41.43 -14.63 -1.01
CA GLU A 33 -40.47 -14.34 0.05
C GLU A 33 -40.42 -15.48 1.10
N GLY A 34 -39.21 -15.96 1.39
CA GLY A 34 -38.96 -17.02 2.38
C GLY A 34 -39.29 -18.44 1.89
N SER A 35 -39.53 -18.63 0.59
CA SER A 35 -39.87 -19.95 0.06
C SER A 35 -38.65 -20.86 -0.03
N ASP A 36 -38.90 -22.16 0.08
CA ASP A 36 -37.87 -23.20 0.07
C ASP A 36 -37.16 -23.30 -1.30
N PHE A 37 -35.84 -23.11 -1.32
CA PHE A 37 -35.00 -23.22 -2.51
C PHE A 37 -35.03 -24.63 -3.11
N ASN A 38 -35.13 -25.67 -2.27
CA ASN A 38 -35.11 -27.07 -2.67
C ASN A 38 -36.49 -27.58 -3.15
N ASN A 39 -37.52 -26.72 -3.16
CA ASN A 39 -38.84 -27.07 -3.66
C ASN A 39 -39.00 -26.67 -5.13
N GLY A 40 -39.09 -27.65 -6.02
CA GLY A 40 -39.24 -27.44 -7.46
C GLY A 40 -40.46 -26.60 -7.86
N ALA A 41 -41.51 -26.53 -7.04
CA ALA A 41 -42.68 -25.69 -7.31
C ALA A 41 -42.36 -24.18 -7.28
N ASN A 42 -41.27 -23.78 -6.63
CA ASN A 42 -40.79 -22.40 -6.59
C ASN A 42 -39.92 -22.03 -7.80
N TRP A 43 -39.74 -22.95 -8.74
CA TRP A 43 -38.93 -22.78 -9.94
C TRP A 43 -39.75 -22.94 -11.21
N SER A 44 -39.37 -22.21 -12.27
CA SER A 44 -40.01 -22.32 -13.58
C SER A 44 -39.91 -23.76 -14.10
N GLY A 45 -41.03 -24.36 -14.50
CA GLY A 45 -41.07 -25.75 -14.96
C GLY A 45 -41.27 -26.78 -13.84
N GLY A 46 -41.36 -26.36 -12.57
CA GLY A 46 -41.73 -27.24 -11.46
C GLY A 46 -40.61 -28.18 -10.99
N ALA A 47 -39.36 -27.92 -11.36
CA ALA A 47 -38.19 -28.69 -10.99
C ALA A 47 -37.09 -27.78 -10.45
N THR A 48 -36.35 -28.26 -9.44
CA THR A 48 -35.19 -27.56 -8.90
C THR A 48 -34.04 -27.53 -9.92
N PRO A 49 -33.26 -26.44 -9.99
CA PRO A 49 -32.04 -26.39 -10.80
C PRO A 49 -31.06 -27.49 -10.41
N SER A 50 -30.46 -28.14 -11.42
CA SER A 50 -29.42 -29.14 -11.25
C SER A 50 -28.02 -28.56 -11.53
N VAL A 51 -26.98 -29.37 -11.36
CA VAL A 51 -25.57 -29.02 -11.62
C VAL A 51 -25.27 -28.54 -13.04
N THR A 52 -26.16 -28.76 -14.01
CA THR A 52 -26.01 -28.20 -15.36
C THR A 52 -26.73 -26.87 -15.56
N ASP A 53 -27.66 -26.53 -14.67
CA ASP A 53 -28.63 -25.46 -14.87
C ASP A 53 -28.18 -24.14 -14.25
N THR A 54 -28.69 -23.03 -14.77
CA THR A 54 -28.56 -21.72 -14.15
C THR A 54 -29.81 -21.43 -13.33
N ALA A 55 -29.65 -21.30 -12.02
CA ALA A 55 -30.66 -20.83 -11.08
C ALA A 55 -30.72 -19.29 -11.14
N LYS A 56 -31.78 -18.74 -11.74
CA LYS A 56 -31.88 -17.30 -12.03
C LYS A 56 -32.95 -16.62 -11.19
N PHE A 57 -32.59 -15.53 -10.54
CA PHE A 57 -33.49 -14.60 -9.87
C PHE A 57 -33.68 -13.34 -10.71
N SER A 58 -34.92 -13.07 -11.11
CA SER A 58 -35.30 -11.93 -11.97
C SER A 58 -36.37 -11.04 -11.32
N THR A 59 -36.58 -11.13 -10.01
CA THR A 59 -37.65 -10.41 -9.31
C THR A 59 -37.10 -9.74 -8.07
N ASP A 60 -37.40 -8.45 -7.94
CA ASP A 60 -37.01 -7.65 -6.78
C ASP A 60 -37.65 -8.15 -5.48
N GLY A 61 -36.88 -8.15 -4.40
CA GLY A 61 -37.30 -8.67 -3.10
C GLY A 61 -37.37 -10.20 -3.02
N SER A 62 -36.78 -10.93 -3.97
CA SER A 62 -36.75 -12.40 -3.90
C SER A 62 -35.97 -12.87 -2.68
N HIS A 63 -36.54 -13.80 -1.92
CA HIS A 63 -35.89 -14.42 -0.76
C HIS A 63 -36.12 -15.92 -0.80
N ALA A 64 -35.05 -16.68 -1.00
CA ALA A 64 -35.05 -18.13 -0.98
C ALA A 64 -34.32 -18.64 0.27
N VAL A 65 -34.84 -19.71 0.87
CA VAL A 65 -34.25 -20.35 2.06
C VAL A 65 -33.95 -21.81 1.72
N LEU A 66 -32.73 -22.27 1.97
CA LEU A 66 -32.38 -23.67 1.76
C LEU A 66 -32.93 -24.54 2.90
N SER A 67 -33.59 -25.64 2.53
CA SER A 67 -34.03 -26.68 3.47
C SER A 67 -33.08 -27.89 3.52
N ASP A 68 -32.20 -28.03 2.52
CA ASP A 68 -31.14 -29.04 2.42
C ASP A 68 -30.01 -28.50 1.54
N ASN A 69 -28.88 -29.20 1.50
CA ASN A 69 -27.80 -28.93 0.56
C ASN A 69 -28.31 -28.95 -0.89
N ALA A 70 -27.75 -28.08 -1.72
CA ALA A 70 -28.11 -27.98 -3.13
C ALA A 70 -26.88 -27.83 -4.01
N SER A 71 -26.96 -28.37 -5.23
CA SER A 71 -25.92 -28.22 -6.25
C SER A 71 -26.53 -27.77 -7.56
N ILE A 72 -26.07 -26.65 -8.06
CA ILE A 72 -26.55 -25.98 -9.27
C ILE A 72 -25.38 -25.72 -10.23
N GLY A 73 -25.68 -25.48 -11.49
CA GLY A 73 -24.65 -25.11 -12.47
C GLY A 73 -24.16 -23.69 -12.23
N GLU A 74 -25.04 -22.73 -12.06
CA GLU A 74 -24.68 -21.31 -11.86
C GLU A 74 -25.79 -20.61 -11.07
N LEU A 75 -25.41 -19.70 -10.16
CA LEU A 75 -26.35 -18.79 -9.52
C LEU A 75 -26.33 -17.43 -10.21
N SER A 76 -27.49 -16.93 -10.62
CA SER A 76 -27.59 -15.62 -11.28
C SER A 76 -28.64 -14.73 -10.63
N ALA A 77 -28.25 -13.50 -10.28
CA ALA A 77 -29.16 -12.44 -9.85
C ALA A 77 -29.16 -11.34 -10.92
N ALA A 78 -30.27 -11.25 -11.66
CA ALA A 78 -30.39 -10.38 -12.83
C ALA A 78 -31.09 -9.05 -12.50
N GLU A 79 -32.06 -9.05 -11.59
CA GLU A 79 -32.89 -7.89 -11.27
C GLU A 79 -33.20 -7.80 -9.78
N GLY A 80 -33.25 -6.57 -9.26
CA GLY A 80 -33.63 -6.26 -7.89
C GLY A 80 -32.70 -6.80 -6.79
N ALA A 81 -33.17 -6.73 -5.55
CA ALA A 81 -32.52 -7.26 -4.36
C ALA A 81 -32.95 -8.71 -4.11
N VAL A 82 -31.96 -9.61 -4.13
CA VAL A 82 -32.14 -11.05 -3.92
C VAL A 82 -31.42 -11.47 -2.65
N THR A 83 -32.09 -12.26 -1.81
CA THR A 83 -31.47 -12.94 -0.67
C THR A 83 -31.57 -14.45 -0.82
N VAL A 84 -30.47 -15.15 -0.63
CA VAL A 84 -30.40 -16.60 -0.50
C VAL A 84 -29.89 -16.92 0.90
N ASP A 85 -30.80 -17.32 1.78
CA ASP A 85 -30.46 -17.81 3.12
C ASP A 85 -30.13 -19.29 3.03
N LEU A 86 -28.88 -19.63 3.35
CA LEU A 86 -28.39 -20.99 3.29
C LEU A 86 -28.88 -21.81 4.48
N ASN A 87 -29.31 -21.17 5.58
CA ASN A 87 -29.85 -21.82 6.76
C ASN A 87 -29.00 -23.02 7.22
N GLU A 88 -27.69 -22.78 7.37
CA GLU A 88 -26.63 -23.73 7.73
C GLU A 88 -26.29 -24.80 6.68
N ASN A 89 -26.98 -24.82 5.53
CA ASN A 89 -26.71 -25.75 4.44
C ASN A 89 -25.61 -25.24 3.50
N ASN A 90 -25.18 -26.12 2.59
CA ASN A 90 -24.23 -25.82 1.53
C ASN A 90 -24.92 -25.64 0.17
N LEU A 91 -24.57 -24.58 -0.54
CA LEU A 91 -24.93 -24.36 -1.93
C LEU A 91 -23.69 -24.43 -2.82
N ASP A 92 -23.60 -25.46 -3.67
CA ASP A 92 -22.53 -25.59 -4.66
C ASP A 92 -23.00 -25.04 -6.01
N ALA A 93 -22.25 -24.12 -6.59
CA ALA A 93 -22.46 -23.59 -7.94
C ALA A 93 -21.25 -23.93 -8.83
N GLU A 94 -21.42 -24.89 -9.74
CA GLU A 94 -20.33 -25.51 -10.50
C GLU A 94 -19.58 -24.56 -11.46
N ARG A 95 -20.23 -23.49 -11.90
CA ARG A 95 -19.67 -22.42 -12.73
C ARG A 95 -19.52 -21.10 -11.97
N GLY A 96 -20.02 -21.03 -10.74
CA GLY A 96 -19.93 -19.86 -9.86
C GLY A 96 -21.19 -18.98 -9.84
N VAL A 97 -21.01 -17.67 -9.70
CA VAL A 97 -22.07 -16.69 -9.47
C VAL A 97 -21.92 -15.53 -10.43
N THR A 98 -23.03 -15.12 -11.05
CA THR A 98 -23.10 -13.92 -11.89
C THR A 98 -24.12 -12.93 -11.33
N VAL A 99 -23.66 -11.76 -10.88
CA VAL A 99 -24.50 -10.71 -10.29
C VAL A 99 -24.55 -9.48 -11.19
N LYS A 100 -25.77 -9.13 -11.62
CA LYS A 100 -26.12 -7.92 -12.40
C LYS A 100 -27.02 -6.95 -11.63
N SER A 101 -27.40 -7.32 -10.40
CA SER A 101 -28.22 -6.53 -9.49
C SER A 101 -27.65 -6.63 -8.07
N GLN A 102 -28.48 -6.88 -7.05
CA GLN A 102 -28.03 -7.10 -5.68
C GLN A 102 -28.32 -8.54 -5.26
N LEU A 103 -27.31 -9.23 -4.75
CA LEU A 103 -27.41 -10.57 -4.20
C LEU A 103 -26.77 -10.61 -2.81
N THR A 104 -27.51 -11.11 -1.83
CA THR A 104 -26.99 -11.46 -0.51
C THR A 104 -27.09 -12.97 -0.35
N ILE A 105 -25.99 -13.62 -0.02
CA ILE A 105 -25.96 -15.02 0.42
C ILE A 105 -25.54 -15.03 1.88
N LYS A 106 -26.29 -15.73 2.74
CA LYS A 106 -26.07 -15.66 4.19
C LYS A 106 -26.24 -16.98 4.93
N ASN A 107 -25.66 -17.05 6.13
CA ASN A 107 -25.87 -18.11 7.13
C ASN A 107 -25.60 -19.53 6.64
N GLY A 108 -24.39 -19.85 6.19
CA GLY A 108 -24.07 -21.22 5.80
C GLY A 108 -22.80 -21.36 4.99
N LYS A 109 -22.82 -22.28 4.04
CA LYS A 109 -21.64 -22.62 3.23
C LYS A 109 -21.92 -22.48 1.74
N PHE A 110 -20.93 -21.99 1.01
CA PHE A 110 -21.05 -21.84 -0.43
C PHE A 110 -19.83 -22.40 -1.12
N ASN A 111 -20.03 -23.33 -2.04
CA ASN A 111 -18.95 -24.05 -2.72
C ASN A 111 -17.95 -24.67 -1.73
N GLU A 112 -18.41 -25.37 -0.70
CA GLU A 112 -17.50 -26.09 0.22
C GLU A 112 -16.90 -27.35 -0.46
N THR A 113 -17.65 -28.02 -1.33
CA THR A 113 -17.31 -29.37 -1.81
C THR A 113 -16.57 -29.42 -3.16
N VAL A 114 -15.95 -28.32 -3.58
CA VAL A 114 -15.34 -28.22 -4.92
C VAL A 114 -14.30 -29.33 -5.13
N GLY A 115 -14.50 -30.15 -6.16
CA GLY A 115 -13.50 -31.12 -6.60
C GLY A 115 -12.33 -30.45 -7.32
N ASP A 116 -11.11 -30.95 -7.08
CA ASP A 116 -9.84 -30.40 -7.58
C ASP A 116 -9.70 -30.35 -9.13
N SER A 117 -10.61 -30.94 -9.91
CA SER A 117 -10.42 -31.19 -11.34
C SER A 117 -11.35 -30.42 -12.28
N GLY A 118 -12.10 -29.44 -11.78
CA GLY A 118 -13.05 -28.64 -12.57
C GLY A 118 -12.42 -27.40 -13.23
N PRO A 119 -13.09 -26.79 -14.23
CA PRO A 119 -12.78 -25.41 -14.61
C PRO A 119 -12.97 -24.47 -13.41
N PRO A 120 -12.33 -23.30 -13.41
CA PRO A 120 -12.51 -22.35 -12.32
C PRO A 120 -13.97 -21.88 -12.23
N LYS A 121 -14.50 -21.89 -11.02
CA LYS A 121 -15.75 -21.27 -10.58
C LYS A 121 -15.53 -19.77 -10.47
N ILE A 122 -16.28 -18.99 -11.25
CA ILE A 122 -16.10 -17.54 -11.33
C ILE A 122 -17.19 -16.84 -10.51
N ILE A 123 -16.77 -15.96 -9.59
CA ILE A 123 -17.65 -15.02 -8.91
C ILE A 123 -17.53 -13.69 -9.64
N ALA A 124 -18.48 -13.42 -10.54
CA ALA A 124 -18.53 -12.22 -11.36
C ALA A 124 -19.58 -11.23 -10.82
N VAL A 125 -19.14 -10.03 -10.46
CA VAL A 125 -19.99 -8.96 -9.91
C VAL A 125 -19.82 -7.69 -10.73
N GLY A 126 -20.87 -7.23 -11.41
CA GLY A 126 -20.83 -5.97 -12.16
C GLY A 126 -19.87 -5.98 -13.35
N ASN A 127 -19.77 -7.11 -14.06
CA ASN A 127 -18.97 -7.24 -15.28
C ASN A 127 -19.77 -6.88 -16.54
N ASP A 128 -20.80 -6.04 -16.41
CA ASP A 128 -21.49 -5.41 -17.54
C ASP A 128 -21.48 -3.89 -17.40
N ASP A 129 -21.44 -3.18 -18.52
CA ASP A 129 -21.23 -1.73 -18.58
C ASP A 129 -22.35 -0.88 -17.95
N VAL A 130 -23.41 -1.50 -17.42
CA VAL A 130 -24.73 -0.86 -17.27
C VAL A 130 -25.23 -0.80 -15.83
N THR A 131 -24.70 -1.61 -14.90
CA THR A 131 -25.32 -1.78 -13.58
C THR A 131 -24.36 -1.54 -12.41
N ASN A 132 -24.88 -0.97 -11.32
CA ASN A 132 -24.24 -1.01 -10.01
C ASN A 132 -24.62 -2.34 -9.35
N SER A 133 -23.78 -3.35 -9.50
CA SER A 133 -24.02 -4.68 -8.96
C SER A 133 -23.38 -4.86 -7.59
N SER A 134 -23.99 -5.65 -6.71
CA SER A 134 -23.46 -5.95 -5.38
C SER A 134 -23.69 -7.40 -4.99
N LEU A 135 -22.64 -8.07 -4.54
CA LEU A 135 -22.69 -9.39 -3.92
C LEU A 135 -22.23 -9.27 -2.47
N VAL A 136 -23.07 -9.68 -1.53
CA VAL A 136 -22.76 -9.72 -0.10
C VAL A 136 -22.75 -11.17 0.36
N PHE A 137 -21.67 -11.54 1.02
CA PHE A 137 -21.54 -12.74 1.79
C PHE A 137 -21.59 -12.38 3.27
N ASP A 138 -22.62 -12.86 3.96
CA ASP A 138 -22.93 -12.50 5.35
C ASP A 138 -22.96 -13.75 6.23
N ASN A 139 -21.97 -13.93 7.10
CA ASN A 139 -21.78 -15.16 7.88
C ASN A 139 -21.76 -16.41 6.98
N VAL A 140 -20.93 -16.38 5.94
CA VAL A 140 -20.75 -17.51 4.99
C VAL A 140 -19.30 -17.96 4.92
N SER A 141 -19.09 -19.28 4.92
CA SER A 141 -17.79 -19.90 4.65
C SER A 141 -17.69 -20.41 3.20
N PHE A 142 -16.61 -20.04 2.50
CA PHE A 142 -16.29 -20.44 1.13
C PHE A 142 -15.01 -21.25 1.08
N GLY A 143 -15.12 -22.44 0.48
CA GLY A 143 -14.00 -23.32 0.19
C GLY A 143 -13.36 -23.98 1.41
N ASP A 144 -12.84 -25.18 1.20
CA ASP A 144 -11.89 -25.84 2.12
C ASP A 144 -10.44 -25.43 1.77
N ASN A 145 -9.61 -25.19 2.81
CA ASN A 145 -8.19 -24.79 2.76
C ASN A 145 -7.31 -25.70 1.89
N PHE A 146 -7.71 -26.96 1.66
CA PHE A 146 -6.86 -27.96 0.99
C PHE A 146 -7.28 -28.29 -0.45
N VAL A 147 -8.54 -28.03 -0.83
CA VAL A 147 -9.15 -28.60 -2.06
C VAL A 147 -9.47 -27.52 -3.12
N ASN A 148 -9.12 -26.26 -2.85
CA ASN A 148 -9.55 -25.12 -3.67
C ASN A 148 -8.42 -24.28 -4.28
N GLN A 149 -7.18 -24.75 -4.25
CA GLN A 149 -6.03 -23.94 -4.67
C GLN A 149 -6.06 -23.52 -6.16
N GLY A 150 -6.95 -24.09 -6.98
CA GLY A 150 -7.06 -23.78 -8.42
C GLY A 150 -8.43 -23.32 -8.92
N SER A 151 -9.47 -23.24 -8.07
CA SER A 151 -10.85 -23.29 -8.59
C SER A 151 -11.62 -21.99 -8.47
N LEU A 152 -11.42 -21.14 -7.47
CA LEU A 152 -12.28 -19.95 -7.29
C LEU A 152 -11.59 -18.67 -7.76
N GLN A 153 -12.25 -17.92 -8.64
CA GLN A 153 -11.77 -16.63 -9.13
C GLN A 153 -12.81 -15.55 -8.91
N TYR A 154 -12.39 -14.39 -8.41
CA TYR A 154 -13.26 -13.23 -8.18
C TYR A 154 -13.02 -12.19 -9.27
N GLU A 155 -14.06 -11.82 -10.02
CA GLU A 155 -14.01 -10.73 -11.00
C GLU A 155 -14.99 -9.63 -10.58
N ILE A 156 -14.46 -8.49 -10.16
CA ILE A 156 -15.22 -7.43 -9.50
C ILE A 156 -15.13 -6.15 -10.32
N GLY A 157 -16.24 -5.76 -10.95
CA GLY A 157 -16.32 -4.50 -11.71
C GLY A 157 -15.32 -4.43 -12.86
N LYS A 158 -15.09 -5.53 -13.57
CA LYS A 158 -14.11 -5.63 -14.66
C LYS A 158 -14.43 -4.67 -15.80
N ASP A 159 -15.70 -4.68 -16.22
CA ASP A 159 -16.24 -3.86 -17.30
C ASP A 159 -17.27 -2.82 -16.79
N GLY A 160 -17.78 -2.99 -15.56
CA GLY A 160 -18.77 -2.11 -14.94
C GLY A 160 -18.49 -1.78 -13.47
N ALA A 161 -19.53 -1.35 -12.75
CA ALA A 161 -19.47 -1.09 -11.32
C ALA A 161 -19.95 -2.33 -10.53
N GLY A 162 -19.05 -2.91 -9.73
CA GLY A 162 -19.34 -4.12 -8.97
C GLY A 162 -18.79 -4.03 -7.56
N ALA A 163 -19.57 -4.44 -6.58
CA ALA A 163 -19.15 -4.50 -5.18
C ALA A 163 -19.24 -5.93 -4.65
N LEU A 164 -18.11 -6.50 -4.22
CA LEU A 164 -18.05 -7.75 -3.46
C LEU A 164 -17.79 -7.44 -1.98
N ARG A 165 -18.64 -7.96 -1.10
CA ARG A 165 -18.56 -7.73 0.35
C ARG A 165 -18.55 -9.03 1.14
N PHE A 166 -17.68 -9.10 2.12
CA PHE A 166 -17.66 -10.15 3.14
C PHE A 166 -17.93 -9.53 4.50
N GLU A 167 -18.99 -9.97 5.17
CA GLU A 167 -19.48 -9.39 6.42
C GLU A 167 -19.68 -10.48 7.49
N ASN A 168 -19.67 -10.06 8.76
CA ASN A 168 -20.02 -10.85 9.93
C ASN A 168 -19.31 -12.22 10.02
N GLY A 169 -17.98 -12.21 9.93
CA GLY A 169 -17.15 -13.41 10.07
C GLY A 169 -17.12 -14.30 8.84
N SER A 170 -17.54 -13.79 7.68
CA SER A 170 -17.45 -14.54 6.43
C SER A 170 -15.99 -14.86 6.10
N SER A 171 -15.74 -16.08 5.65
CA SER A 171 -14.39 -16.56 5.33
C SER A 171 -14.37 -17.12 3.93
N ALA A 172 -13.43 -16.69 3.10
CA ALA A 172 -13.30 -17.17 1.75
C ALA A 172 -11.88 -17.52 1.33
N TRP A 173 -11.78 -18.59 0.55
CA TRP A 173 -10.58 -19.04 -0.11
C TRP A 173 -10.76 -18.96 -1.61
N GLY A 174 -9.72 -18.55 -2.33
CA GLY A 174 -9.73 -18.60 -3.77
C GLY A 174 -8.33 -18.58 -4.37
N GLN A 175 -8.28 -18.68 -5.68
CA GLN A 175 -7.06 -18.63 -6.45
C GLN A 175 -6.64 -17.18 -6.68
N SER A 176 -7.52 -16.38 -7.28
CA SER A 176 -7.21 -15.01 -7.67
C SER A 176 -8.41 -14.09 -7.54
N ALA A 177 -8.13 -12.79 -7.45
CA ALA A 177 -9.15 -11.75 -7.52
C ALA A 177 -8.69 -10.63 -8.45
N THR A 178 -9.60 -10.15 -9.29
CA THR A 178 -9.40 -9.02 -10.18
C THR A 178 -10.42 -7.94 -9.85
N ILE A 179 -9.92 -6.73 -9.55
CA ILE A 179 -10.72 -5.55 -9.27
C ILE A 179 -10.54 -4.58 -10.43
N GLY A 180 -11.61 -4.39 -11.21
CA GLY A 180 -11.61 -3.42 -12.29
C GLY A 180 -11.70 -1.98 -11.80
N LYS A 181 -11.83 -1.03 -12.73
CA LYS A 181 -11.72 0.41 -12.44
C LYS A 181 -12.78 0.94 -11.48
N SER A 182 -13.97 0.37 -11.52
CA SER A 182 -15.11 0.71 -10.67
C SER A 182 -15.49 -0.44 -9.74
N GLY A 183 -14.57 -1.39 -9.54
CA GLY A 183 -14.75 -2.50 -8.62
C GLY A 183 -14.51 -2.10 -7.17
N GLU A 184 -15.28 -2.64 -6.24
CA GLU A 184 -15.09 -2.51 -4.81
C GLU A 184 -15.04 -3.90 -4.16
N LEU A 185 -13.94 -4.19 -3.47
CA LEU A 185 -13.82 -5.31 -2.54
C LEU A 185 -13.86 -4.77 -1.12
N SER A 186 -14.78 -5.25 -0.28
CA SER A 186 -14.81 -4.85 1.13
C SER A 186 -14.99 -6.02 2.09
N LEU A 187 -14.31 -5.95 3.24
CA LEU A 187 -14.39 -6.92 4.32
C LEU A 187 -14.62 -6.21 5.65
N SER A 188 -15.56 -6.71 6.45
CA SER A 188 -15.91 -6.20 7.79
C SER A 188 -16.31 -7.32 8.76
N GLY A 189 -16.49 -6.99 10.04
CA GLY A 189 -16.94 -7.93 11.07
C GLY A 189 -16.03 -9.16 11.25
N GLY A 190 -14.71 -9.01 11.18
CA GLY A 190 -13.76 -10.13 11.32
C GLY A 190 -13.70 -11.08 10.13
N SER A 191 -14.13 -10.65 8.95
CA SER A 191 -14.16 -11.49 7.74
C SER A 191 -12.77 -11.71 7.15
N THR A 192 -12.58 -12.80 6.40
CA THR A 192 -11.29 -13.13 5.79
C THR A 192 -11.41 -13.51 4.32
N LEU A 193 -10.47 -13.03 3.50
CA LEU A 193 -10.26 -13.51 2.13
C LEU A 193 -8.80 -13.95 1.96
N SER A 194 -8.59 -15.21 1.58
CA SER A 194 -7.27 -15.80 1.33
C SER A 194 -7.14 -16.20 -0.13
N LEU A 195 -6.14 -15.66 -0.81
CA LEU A 195 -5.84 -15.91 -2.22
C LEU A 195 -4.51 -16.65 -2.36
N THR A 196 -4.55 -17.82 -2.98
CA THR A 196 -3.35 -18.67 -3.18
C THR A 196 -2.47 -18.19 -4.33
N ASN A 197 -2.97 -17.28 -5.17
CA ASN A 197 -2.23 -16.65 -6.24
C ASN A 197 -2.34 -15.13 -6.14
N GLU A 198 -2.90 -14.46 -7.16
CA GLU A 198 -2.76 -13.03 -7.36
C GLU A 198 -4.03 -12.23 -7.05
N LEU A 199 -3.82 -11.07 -6.40
CA LEU A 199 -4.78 -9.98 -6.31
C LEU A 199 -4.38 -8.86 -7.27
N TYR A 200 -5.18 -8.64 -8.30
CA TYR A 200 -4.97 -7.60 -9.30
C TYR A 200 -5.94 -6.44 -9.15
N GLY A 201 -5.41 -5.23 -9.25
CA GLY A 201 -6.19 -4.01 -9.13
C GLY A 201 -5.92 -3.01 -10.25
N TYR A 202 -6.98 -2.64 -10.99
CA TYR A 202 -6.91 -1.77 -12.18
C TYR A 202 -7.53 -0.37 -12.01
N GLY A 203 -7.87 0.06 -10.79
CA GLY A 203 -8.47 1.39 -10.55
C GLY A 203 -9.37 1.48 -9.31
N GLY A 204 -9.97 0.35 -8.94
CA GLY A 204 -11.04 0.29 -7.94
C GLY A 204 -10.60 0.50 -6.49
N ARG A 205 -11.33 -0.13 -5.57
CA ARG A 205 -11.12 0.03 -4.12
C ARG A 205 -11.07 -1.31 -3.40
N ILE A 206 -10.18 -1.38 -2.41
CA ILE A 206 -10.17 -2.41 -1.38
C ILE A 206 -10.39 -1.73 -0.01
N ALA A 207 -11.33 -2.22 0.78
CA ALA A 207 -11.58 -1.73 2.14
C ALA A 207 -11.60 -2.89 3.15
N ILE A 208 -10.70 -2.86 4.12
CA ILE A 208 -10.54 -3.92 5.13
C ILE A 208 -10.76 -3.27 6.50
N LYS A 209 -11.80 -3.71 7.22
CA LYS A 209 -12.24 -3.06 8.46
C LYS A 209 -12.57 -4.04 9.56
N GLU A 210 -12.68 -3.53 10.78
CA GLU A 210 -13.29 -4.26 11.92
C GLU A 210 -12.66 -5.64 12.15
N GLY A 211 -11.32 -5.71 12.17
CA GLY A 211 -10.60 -6.96 12.43
C GLY A 211 -10.52 -7.92 11.24
N SER A 212 -10.87 -7.48 10.03
CA SER A 212 -10.89 -8.32 8.84
C SER A 212 -9.51 -8.49 8.21
N ARG A 213 -9.33 -9.53 7.39
CA ARG A 213 -8.04 -9.83 6.74
C ARG A 213 -8.18 -10.15 5.26
N VAL A 214 -7.28 -9.59 4.45
CA VAL A 214 -7.03 -10.06 3.09
C VAL A 214 -5.60 -10.53 3.00
N THR A 215 -5.39 -11.75 2.49
CA THR A 215 -4.08 -12.35 2.24
C THR A 215 -3.98 -12.77 0.79
N ALA A 216 -2.90 -12.43 0.10
CA ALA A 216 -2.64 -12.88 -1.25
C ALA A 216 -1.17 -13.26 -1.44
N THR A 217 -0.89 -14.37 -2.12
CA THR A 217 0.49 -14.83 -2.37
C THR A 217 1.23 -13.90 -3.34
N GLY A 218 0.51 -13.21 -4.22
CA GLY A 218 0.99 -12.05 -4.96
C GLY A 218 -0.08 -10.96 -4.98
N ALA A 219 0.32 -9.69 -4.91
CA ALA A 219 -0.62 -8.58 -5.03
C ALA A 219 -0.02 -7.46 -5.89
N SER A 220 -0.67 -7.17 -7.01
CA SER A 220 -0.36 -6.01 -7.86
C SER A 220 -1.57 -5.09 -7.87
N VAL A 221 -1.63 -4.21 -6.87
CA VAL A 221 -2.72 -3.24 -6.65
C VAL A 221 -2.23 -1.80 -6.84
N ALA A 222 -1.25 -1.61 -7.73
CA ALA A 222 -0.60 -0.33 -8.04
C ALA A 222 -1.57 0.79 -8.49
N ASN A 223 -2.75 0.43 -9.02
CA ASN A 223 -3.76 1.39 -9.46
C ASN A 223 -5.01 1.39 -8.58
N THR A 224 -4.97 0.74 -7.42
CA THR A 224 -6.17 0.55 -6.57
C THR A 224 -6.03 1.29 -5.26
N ASN A 225 -7.13 1.85 -4.78
CA ASN A 225 -7.19 2.51 -3.48
C ASN A 225 -7.40 1.48 -2.37
N VAL A 226 -6.40 1.28 -1.53
CA VAL A 226 -6.46 0.36 -0.39
C VAL A 226 -6.69 1.15 0.89
N LEU A 227 -7.71 0.77 1.66
CA LEU A 227 -7.93 1.26 3.02
C LEU A 227 -7.92 0.08 3.99
N VAL A 228 -7.02 0.12 4.97
CA VAL A 228 -7.01 -0.79 6.12
C VAL A 228 -7.27 0.03 7.37
N ASP A 229 -8.40 -0.25 8.03
CA ASP A 229 -8.93 0.59 9.10
C ASP A 229 -9.34 -0.26 10.32
N GLY A 230 -8.87 0.13 11.50
CA GLY A 230 -9.23 -0.50 12.76
C GLY A 230 -8.26 -1.59 13.22
N GLU A 231 -8.23 -1.80 14.53
CA GLU A 231 -7.40 -2.82 15.17
C GLU A 231 -7.76 -4.23 14.66
N GLY A 232 -6.73 -5.05 14.42
CA GLY A 232 -6.86 -6.40 13.88
C GLY A 232 -7.06 -6.46 12.37
N SER A 233 -7.34 -5.34 11.70
CA SER A 233 -7.45 -5.30 10.24
C SER A 233 -6.09 -5.47 9.57
N LEU A 234 -5.98 -6.37 8.60
CA LEU A 234 -4.70 -6.74 7.97
C LEU A 234 -4.82 -6.90 6.46
N PHE A 235 -3.89 -6.28 5.73
CA PHE A 235 -3.62 -6.55 4.32
C PHE A 235 -2.25 -7.19 4.14
N GLU A 236 -2.21 -8.46 3.74
CA GLU A 236 -0.98 -9.20 3.52
C GLU A 236 -0.80 -9.53 2.04
N MET A 237 0.37 -9.21 1.50
CA MET A 237 0.79 -9.56 0.16
C MET A 237 2.08 -10.36 0.21
N GLY A 238 2.24 -11.33 -0.68
CA GLY A 238 3.51 -12.03 -0.83
C GLY A 238 4.58 -11.21 -1.57
N PRO A 239 5.62 -11.88 -2.09
CA PRO A 239 6.79 -11.23 -2.65
C PRO A 239 6.51 -10.34 -3.87
N ASN A 240 7.29 -9.26 -3.98
CA ASN A 240 7.27 -8.30 -5.09
C ASN A 240 5.90 -7.63 -5.28
N GLY A 241 5.18 -7.40 -4.19
CA GLY A 241 3.90 -6.72 -4.21
C GLY A 241 4.03 -5.26 -4.66
N ALA A 242 2.95 -4.72 -5.24
CA ALA A 242 2.88 -3.31 -5.61
C ALA A 242 1.64 -2.66 -5.01
N LEU A 243 1.85 -1.64 -4.19
CA LEU A 243 0.80 -0.80 -3.62
C LEU A 243 0.66 0.49 -4.40
N GLY A 244 -0.57 0.80 -4.81
CA GLY A 244 -0.91 2.09 -5.40
C GLY A 244 -1.11 3.14 -4.32
N THR A 245 -2.33 3.65 -4.22
CA THR A 245 -2.74 4.48 -3.09
C THR A 245 -3.15 3.58 -1.94
N ALA A 246 -2.52 3.70 -0.78
CA ALA A 246 -2.87 2.92 0.40
C ALA A 246 -2.93 3.78 1.66
N LYS A 247 -3.92 3.52 2.53
CA LYS A 247 -4.02 4.12 3.85
C LYS A 247 -4.19 3.04 4.92
N PHE A 248 -3.29 3.06 5.91
CA PHE A 248 -3.36 2.25 7.12
C PHE A 248 -3.69 3.18 8.29
N GLN A 249 -4.82 2.95 8.96
CA GLN A 249 -5.28 3.85 10.03
C GLN A 249 -5.96 3.12 11.19
N ASN A 250 -6.04 3.79 12.34
CA ASN A 250 -6.73 3.32 13.55
C ASN A 250 -6.30 1.90 13.99
N GLY A 251 -5.03 1.55 13.85
CA GLY A 251 -4.51 0.22 14.20
C GLY A 251 -4.49 -0.78 13.03
N GLY A 252 -4.88 -0.36 11.82
CA GLY A 252 -4.83 -1.17 10.61
C GLY A 252 -3.39 -1.45 10.17
N LYS A 253 -3.14 -2.66 9.66
CA LYS A 253 -1.79 -3.14 9.33
C LYS A 253 -1.65 -3.63 7.90
N GLY A 254 -0.46 -3.47 7.34
CA GLY A 254 -0.07 -4.08 6.08
C GLY A 254 1.23 -4.86 6.22
N GLN A 255 1.38 -5.92 5.44
CA GLN A 255 2.56 -6.78 5.42
C GLN A 255 2.91 -7.20 4.00
N GLY A 256 4.20 -7.27 3.67
CA GLY A 256 4.67 -7.93 2.46
C GLY A 256 6.17 -8.12 2.37
N TRP A 257 6.66 -8.47 1.19
CA TRP A 257 8.09 -8.69 0.92
C TRP A 257 8.49 -8.02 -0.39
N GLY A 258 9.45 -7.10 -0.34
CA GLY A 258 10.01 -6.42 -1.50
C GLY A 258 8.96 -5.56 -2.19
N VAL A 259 8.26 -4.74 -1.42
CA VAL A 259 7.04 -4.06 -1.89
C VAL A 259 7.40 -2.71 -2.52
N SER A 260 6.85 -2.45 -3.70
CA SER A 260 6.84 -1.10 -4.28
C SER A 260 5.70 -0.29 -3.65
N LEU A 261 6.05 0.74 -2.90
CA LEU A 261 5.12 1.62 -2.18
C LEU A 261 4.82 2.86 -3.02
N GLY A 262 3.60 2.93 -3.58
CA GLY A 262 3.09 4.06 -4.38
C GLY A 262 2.81 5.32 -3.56
N ASP A 263 1.54 5.67 -3.34
CA ASP A 263 1.12 6.76 -2.44
C ASP A 263 0.58 6.14 -1.14
N VAL A 264 1.45 5.99 -0.14
CA VAL A 264 1.11 5.30 1.11
C VAL A 264 1.02 6.27 2.28
N THR A 265 -0.05 6.17 3.06
CA THR A 265 -0.21 6.89 4.34
C THR A 265 -0.35 5.89 5.49
N ILE A 266 0.45 6.06 6.54
CA ILE A 266 0.36 5.32 7.79
C ILE A 266 0.02 6.31 8.91
N ASP A 267 -1.19 6.18 9.47
CA ASP A 267 -1.83 7.21 10.29
C ASP A 267 -2.30 6.65 11.63
N GLY A 268 -1.72 7.14 12.72
CA GLY A 268 -2.17 6.81 14.07
C GLY A 268 -1.38 5.69 14.73
N ALA A 269 -1.30 5.75 16.06
CA ALA A 269 -0.63 4.74 16.87
C ALA A 269 -1.21 3.34 16.62
N GLY A 270 -0.32 2.35 16.50
CA GLY A 270 -0.69 0.96 16.21
C GLY A 270 -0.93 0.65 14.73
N SER A 271 -1.07 1.68 13.87
CA SER A 271 -1.08 1.50 12.42
C SER A 271 0.33 1.26 11.90
N SER A 272 0.52 0.26 11.06
CA SER A 272 1.86 -0.07 10.57
C SER A 272 1.88 -0.72 9.19
N PHE A 273 2.99 -0.56 8.49
CA PHE A 273 3.33 -1.40 7.34
C PHE A 273 4.65 -2.13 7.60
N THR A 274 4.71 -3.43 7.37
CA THR A 274 5.93 -4.23 7.47
C THR A 274 6.31 -4.78 6.11
N SER A 275 7.55 -4.55 5.67
CA SER A 275 8.08 -5.14 4.44
C SER A 275 9.40 -5.84 4.69
N GLU A 276 9.45 -7.14 4.48
CA GLU A 276 10.73 -7.84 4.41
C GLU A 276 11.41 -7.51 3.06
N GLY A 277 12.73 -7.63 2.95
CA GLY A 277 13.49 -7.31 1.75
C GLY A 277 13.62 -5.81 1.42
N GLU A 278 14.12 -5.53 0.21
CA GLU A 278 14.31 -4.16 -0.28
C GLU A 278 13.00 -3.61 -0.85
N SER A 279 12.57 -2.45 -0.34
CA SER A 279 11.34 -1.80 -0.78
C SER A 279 11.61 -0.43 -1.37
N GLU A 280 10.95 -0.15 -2.49
CA GLU A 280 11.04 1.14 -3.18
C GLU A 280 9.88 2.03 -2.75
N VAL A 281 10.17 3.30 -2.46
CA VAL A 281 9.16 4.28 -2.06
C VAL A 281 8.99 5.31 -3.16
N ARG A 282 7.76 5.56 -3.59
CA ARG A 282 7.41 6.75 -4.38
C ARG A 282 6.93 7.89 -3.49
N LYS A 283 5.88 7.69 -2.70
CA LYS A 283 5.39 8.69 -1.76
C LYS A 283 4.88 8.03 -0.49
N LEU A 284 5.41 8.47 0.64
CA LEU A 284 5.06 7.93 1.95
C LEU A 284 4.82 9.07 2.93
N GLU A 285 3.69 9.02 3.62
CA GLU A 285 3.35 9.89 4.74
C GLU A 285 3.18 9.03 5.98
N ILE A 286 3.99 9.27 7.01
CA ILE A 286 3.84 8.60 8.31
C ILE A 286 3.55 9.66 9.35
N ARG A 287 2.41 9.55 10.04
CA ARG A 287 1.99 10.56 11.01
C ARG A 287 1.27 9.98 12.21
N ASN A 288 1.13 10.80 13.25
CA ASN A 288 0.40 10.48 14.48
C ASN A 288 0.89 9.16 15.10
N HIS A 289 2.21 8.93 15.12
CA HIS A 289 2.85 7.70 15.62
C HIS A 289 2.57 6.42 14.81
N GLY A 290 2.26 6.54 13.51
CA GLY A 290 2.33 5.41 12.59
C GLY A 290 3.77 4.91 12.42
N GLU A 291 3.93 3.65 11.97
CA GLU A 291 5.25 3.03 11.78
C GLU A 291 5.39 2.29 10.44
N LEU A 292 6.49 2.53 9.73
CA LEU A 292 6.98 1.66 8.66
C LEU A 292 8.14 0.81 9.20
N ILE A 293 8.09 -0.49 8.97
CA ILE A 293 9.16 -1.44 9.28
C ILE A 293 9.61 -2.05 7.97
N ALA A 294 10.90 -1.95 7.64
CA ALA A 294 11.46 -2.55 6.43
C ALA A 294 12.88 -3.08 6.65
N ASP A 295 13.39 -3.98 5.81
CA ASP A 295 14.81 -4.34 5.90
C ASP A 295 15.67 -3.22 5.32
N ASN A 296 15.36 -2.78 4.10
CA ASN A 296 16.00 -1.66 3.43
C ASN A 296 14.95 -0.85 2.66
N LEU A 297 15.14 0.47 2.59
CA LEU A 297 14.29 1.39 1.85
C LEU A 297 15.11 2.16 0.84
N SER A 298 14.62 2.25 -0.40
CA SER A 298 15.26 3.05 -1.43
C SER A 298 14.31 4.11 -2.00
N LEU A 299 14.84 5.31 -2.19
CA LEU A 299 14.14 6.45 -2.78
C LEU A 299 14.80 6.84 -4.10
N SER A 300 13.98 7.13 -5.10
CA SER A 300 14.38 7.70 -6.38
C SER A 300 14.26 9.23 -6.38
N ARG A 301 14.64 9.89 -7.47
CA ARG A 301 14.68 11.36 -7.57
C ARG A 301 13.34 12.07 -7.34
N GLU A 302 12.24 11.41 -7.66
CA GLU A 302 10.88 11.97 -7.52
C GLU A 302 10.19 11.49 -6.24
N SER A 303 10.88 10.66 -5.46
CA SER A 303 10.32 10.05 -4.26
C SER A 303 10.22 11.05 -3.11
N GLN A 304 9.19 10.91 -2.29
CA GLN A 304 8.92 11.78 -1.14
C GLN A 304 8.57 10.97 0.10
N ILE A 305 9.22 11.27 1.23
CA ILE A 305 8.80 10.84 2.56
C ILE A 305 8.46 12.09 3.37
N SER A 306 7.30 12.08 4.04
CA SER A 306 6.90 13.08 5.02
C SER A 306 6.64 12.42 6.37
N LEU A 307 7.29 12.93 7.41
CA LEU A 307 7.12 12.47 8.79
C LEU A 307 6.38 13.54 9.62
N GLY A 308 5.31 13.13 10.29
CA GLY A 308 4.56 13.95 11.26
C GLY A 308 4.41 13.21 12.57
N GLU A 309 5.51 13.11 13.34
CA GLU A 309 5.64 12.22 14.50
C GLU A 309 5.59 10.73 14.15
N GLY A 310 6.02 10.39 12.93
CA GLY A 310 6.09 9.02 12.41
C GLY A 310 7.43 8.33 12.69
N LYS A 311 7.43 7.00 12.54
CA LYS A 311 8.63 6.17 12.72
C LYS A 311 8.93 5.32 11.49
N ILE A 312 10.21 5.25 11.12
CA ILE A 312 10.76 4.30 10.16
C ILE A 312 11.76 3.41 10.88
N SER A 313 11.55 2.11 10.87
CA SER A 313 12.48 1.11 11.39
C SER A 313 13.06 0.34 10.21
N THR A 314 14.34 0.58 9.88
CA THR A 314 15.05 -0.02 8.74
C THR A 314 16.52 -0.30 9.05
N SER A 315 17.19 -1.17 8.28
CA SER A 315 18.66 -1.24 8.34
C SER A 315 19.28 -0.01 7.67
N SER A 316 18.72 0.38 6.53
CA SER A 316 19.17 1.51 5.72
C SER A 316 18.00 2.21 5.03
N LEU A 317 18.06 3.54 4.98
CA LEU A 317 17.24 4.40 4.14
C LEU A 317 18.16 5.09 3.12
N ASP A 318 18.15 4.57 1.90
CA ASP A 318 19.01 4.97 0.80
C ASP A 318 18.30 5.95 -0.14
N MET A 319 18.60 7.23 0.02
CA MET A 319 18.09 8.29 -0.84
C MET A 319 19.00 8.45 -2.05
N ASN A 320 18.55 7.96 -3.21
CA ASN A 320 19.21 8.16 -4.50
C ASN A 320 18.59 9.38 -5.23
N GLY A 321 18.50 10.50 -4.52
CA GLY A 321 17.66 11.64 -4.82
C GLY A 321 16.42 11.69 -3.92
N GLY A 322 15.39 12.44 -4.34
CA GLY A 322 14.12 12.53 -3.62
C GLY A 322 14.19 13.45 -2.41
N ALA A 323 13.13 13.43 -1.60
CA ALA A 323 12.99 14.27 -0.42
C ALA A 323 12.51 13.49 0.80
N LEU A 324 13.10 13.77 1.94
CA LEU A 324 12.62 13.40 3.27
C LEU A 324 12.33 14.70 4.02
N SER A 325 11.11 14.87 4.52
CA SER A 325 10.72 16.07 5.26
C SER A 325 9.96 15.79 6.56
N GLY A 326 9.98 16.75 7.47
CA GLY A 326 9.13 16.77 8.66
C GLY A 326 9.85 16.35 9.94
N SER A 327 9.09 15.75 10.87
CA SER A 327 9.57 15.37 12.21
C SER A 327 9.24 13.92 12.53
N GLY A 328 10.20 13.19 13.10
CA GLY A 328 10.03 11.78 13.39
C GLY A 328 11.34 11.05 13.72
N GLU A 329 11.25 9.73 13.73
CA GLU A 329 12.35 8.84 14.08
C GLU A 329 12.67 7.89 12.93
N ILE A 330 13.96 7.77 12.62
CA ILE A 330 14.52 6.78 11.70
C ILE A 330 15.44 5.91 12.54
N LYS A 331 15.03 4.69 12.79
CA LYS A 331 15.88 3.68 13.39
C LYS A 331 16.57 2.91 12.27
N GLY A 332 17.80 3.28 11.97
CA GLY A 332 18.57 2.79 10.81
C GLY A 332 19.53 3.84 10.29
N ASN A 333 20.38 3.46 9.34
CA ASN A 333 21.25 4.41 8.65
C ASN A 333 20.46 5.26 7.66
N LEU A 334 20.81 6.54 7.53
CA LEU A 334 20.24 7.47 6.55
C LEU A 334 21.32 7.94 5.59
N ASN A 335 21.21 7.54 4.31
CA ASN A 335 22.15 7.89 3.25
C ASN A 335 21.50 8.87 2.27
N ASN A 336 21.83 10.15 2.38
CA ASN A 336 21.38 11.22 1.50
C ASN A 336 22.36 11.42 0.33
N THR A 337 22.02 10.91 -0.85
CA THR A 337 22.92 10.92 -2.03
C THR A 337 22.23 11.40 -3.31
N ARG A 338 23.04 11.68 -4.35
CA ARG A 338 22.60 11.95 -5.73
C ARG A 338 21.58 13.09 -5.86
N GLY A 339 21.72 14.12 -5.04
CA GLY A 339 20.85 15.29 -5.04
C GLY A 339 19.61 15.13 -4.17
N GLY A 340 19.64 14.23 -3.19
CA GLY A 340 18.58 14.09 -2.21
C GLY A 340 18.50 15.29 -1.27
N VAL A 341 17.30 15.51 -0.71
CA VAL A 341 17.02 16.61 0.21
C VAL A 341 16.45 16.06 1.51
N VAL A 342 17.13 16.32 2.62
CA VAL A 342 16.60 16.07 3.97
C VAL A 342 16.18 17.40 4.57
N SER A 343 14.95 17.51 5.05
CA SER A 343 14.37 18.71 5.65
C SER A 343 13.72 18.39 6.98
N THR A 344 14.02 19.14 8.05
CA THR A 344 13.40 18.91 9.37
C THR A 344 12.00 19.52 9.51
N GLY A 345 11.45 20.03 8.39
CA GLY A 345 10.10 20.58 8.30
C GLY A 345 9.94 21.99 8.86
N GLU A 346 8.69 22.43 8.98
CA GLU A 346 8.32 23.69 9.62
C GLU A 346 8.20 23.50 11.15
N PHE A 347 8.28 24.60 11.91
CA PHE A 347 8.00 24.65 13.36
C PHE A 347 9.00 23.95 14.30
N GLY A 348 10.28 23.82 13.92
CA GLY A 348 11.29 23.21 14.81
C GLY A 348 11.05 21.72 15.04
N GLY A 349 10.50 21.06 14.02
CA GLY A 349 10.50 19.60 13.94
C GLY A 349 11.92 19.07 14.01
N SER A 350 12.10 17.91 14.63
CA SER A 350 13.40 17.23 14.65
C SER A 350 13.29 15.88 13.99
N ILE A 351 14.36 15.49 13.29
CA ILE A 351 14.56 14.13 12.80
C ILE A 351 15.61 13.49 13.70
N ARG A 352 15.24 12.36 14.31
CA ARG A 352 16.20 11.51 15.01
C ARG A 352 16.61 10.33 14.12
N VAL A 353 17.91 10.09 14.02
CA VAL A 353 18.51 8.96 13.31
C VAL A 353 19.22 8.08 14.34
N GLU A 354 18.65 6.92 14.68
CA GLU A 354 19.28 5.91 15.54
C GLU A 354 20.26 5.04 14.72
N GLY A 355 21.22 5.69 14.07
CA GLY A 355 22.18 5.10 13.15
C GLY A 355 23.16 6.14 12.63
N ASP A 356 23.85 5.83 11.54
CA ASP A 356 24.74 6.78 10.86
C ASP A 356 23.95 7.67 9.88
N TYR A 357 24.44 8.89 9.69
CA TYR A 357 23.96 9.81 8.66
C TYR A 357 25.09 10.13 7.68
N THR A 358 24.84 9.94 6.39
CA THR A 358 25.80 10.29 5.33
C THR A 358 25.14 11.21 4.34
N GLN A 359 25.76 12.35 4.05
CA GLN A 359 25.38 13.26 2.97
C GLN A 359 26.53 13.37 1.95
N ASP A 360 26.22 13.23 0.66
CA ASP A 360 27.20 13.43 -0.42
C ASP A 360 27.30 14.89 -0.90
N GLU A 361 28.31 15.16 -1.74
CA GLU A 361 28.61 16.49 -2.29
C GLU A 361 27.46 17.13 -3.10
N SER A 362 26.53 16.32 -3.60
CA SER A 362 25.42 16.78 -4.44
C SER A 362 24.13 17.03 -3.66
N SER A 363 24.07 16.55 -2.43
CA SER A 363 22.85 16.47 -1.62
C SER A 363 22.75 17.64 -0.65
N LYS A 364 21.55 17.82 -0.08
CA LYS A 364 21.21 19.00 0.73
C LYS A 364 20.53 18.63 2.05
N LEU A 365 20.93 19.33 3.10
CA LEU A 365 20.21 19.43 4.38
C LEU A 365 19.54 20.80 4.46
N GLU A 366 18.22 20.84 4.63
CA GLU A 366 17.41 22.04 4.78
C GLU A 366 16.88 22.15 6.22
N ILE A 367 17.13 23.28 6.88
CA ILE A 367 16.63 23.56 8.22
C ILE A 367 15.93 24.90 8.24
N THR A 368 14.77 24.97 8.88
CA THR A 368 14.01 26.21 9.04
C THR A 368 14.09 26.70 10.49
N LEU A 369 14.67 27.88 10.71
CA LEU A 369 14.79 28.49 12.03
C LEU A 369 13.59 29.39 12.34
N GLY A 370 13.07 29.35 13.57
CA GLY A 370 11.92 30.13 14.03
C GLY A 370 12.10 30.74 15.44
N ASP A 371 11.07 31.47 15.93
CA ASP A 371 11.08 32.25 17.20
C ASP A 371 11.04 31.40 18.49
N TRP A 372 11.35 30.11 18.42
CA TRP A 372 11.19 29.22 19.56
C TRP A 372 12.35 29.33 20.54
N SER A 373 12.00 29.78 21.74
CA SER A 373 12.81 29.87 22.96
C SER A 373 13.29 28.53 23.56
N THR A 374 13.32 27.43 22.79
CA THR A 374 14.00 26.19 23.21
C THR A 374 15.40 26.11 22.60
N LEU A 375 16.29 26.96 23.12
CA LEU A 375 17.73 26.71 23.10
C LEU A 375 17.99 25.36 23.80
N GLY A 376 18.09 24.28 23.03
CA GLY A 376 18.44 22.96 23.56
C GLY A 376 18.09 21.75 22.68
N GLY A 377 17.15 21.88 21.73
CA GLY A 377 16.83 20.83 20.77
C GLY A 377 17.83 20.77 19.62
N TYR A 378 17.98 19.59 19.01
CA TYR A 378 18.74 19.38 17.78
C TYR A 378 17.74 19.16 16.63
N GLU A 379 17.94 19.85 15.52
CA GLU A 379 17.09 19.71 14.32
C GLU A 379 17.33 18.33 13.68
N LEU A 380 18.60 17.93 13.60
CA LEU A 380 19.00 16.58 13.20
C LEU A 380 19.81 15.93 14.33
N ASN A 381 19.20 14.98 15.01
CA ASN A 381 19.83 14.23 16.10
C ASN A 381 20.27 12.85 15.61
N ILE A 382 21.57 12.58 15.58
CA ILE A 382 22.15 11.35 15.06
C ILE A 382 22.82 10.64 16.22
N ASP A 383 22.45 9.38 16.45
CA ASP A 383 23.07 8.60 17.53
C ASP A 383 24.45 8.05 17.10
N GLY A 384 24.68 7.89 15.78
CA GLY A 384 25.95 7.41 15.21
C GLY A 384 26.86 8.50 14.64
N VAL A 385 27.55 8.16 13.55
CA VAL A 385 28.49 9.04 12.84
C VAL A 385 27.76 9.87 11.79
N ALA A 386 28.00 11.18 11.80
CA ALA A 386 27.59 12.10 10.75
C ALA A 386 28.76 12.34 9.77
N ASN A 387 28.60 11.94 8.51
CA ASN A 387 29.51 12.29 7.42
C ASN A 387 28.87 13.42 6.60
N LEU A 388 29.42 14.63 6.71
CA LEU A 388 28.84 15.84 6.12
C LEU A 388 29.64 16.29 4.88
N ASP A 389 28.93 16.50 3.78
CA ASP A 389 29.37 17.13 2.54
C ASP A 389 28.16 17.87 1.92
N GLY A 390 28.32 18.46 0.74
CA GLY A 390 27.25 19.09 -0.01
C GLY A 390 26.75 20.38 0.64
N VAL A 391 25.45 20.63 0.54
CA VAL A 391 24.85 21.93 0.86
C VAL A 391 24.13 21.89 2.22
N LEU A 392 24.42 22.86 3.08
CA LEU A 392 23.53 23.25 4.17
C LEU A 392 22.72 24.47 3.76
N GLN A 393 21.39 24.36 3.76
CA GLN A 393 20.50 25.47 3.53
C GLN A 393 19.72 25.81 4.80
N ILE A 394 19.74 27.09 5.14
CA ILE A 394 18.97 27.63 6.26
C ILE A 394 17.89 28.54 5.70
N ASN A 395 16.66 28.28 6.13
CA ASN A 395 15.53 29.17 5.92
C ASN A 395 15.17 29.84 7.26
N LEU A 396 14.65 31.06 7.21
CA LEU A 396 14.01 31.68 8.38
C LEU A 396 12.51 31.61 8.18
N TRP A 397 11.79 31.36 9.26
CA TRP A 397 10.37 31.62 9.30
C TRP A 397 10.10 33.12 9.11
N ASP A 398 9.01 33.49 8.43
CA ASP A 398 8.77 34.85 7.93
C ASP A 398 8.90 35.96 9.00
N GLU A 399 8.47 35.66 10.23
CA GLU A 399 8.50 36.63 11.33
C GLU A 399 9.77 36.52 12.19
N PHE A 400 10.59 35.49 11.98
CA PHE A 400 11.77 35.24 12.79
C PHE A 400 12.93 36.16 12.39
N LYS A 401 13.41 36.93 13.37
CA LYS A 401 14.54 37.85 13.22
C LYS A 401 15.64 37.46 14.18
N PRO A 402 16.62 36.68 13.71
CA PRO A 402 17.76 36.29 14.52
C PRO A 402 18.52 37.52 15.07
N ARG A 403 18.99 37.43 16.32
CA ARG A 403 19.65 38.52 17.06
C ARG A 403 21.14 38.26 17.20
N LEU A 404 21.90 39.33 17.42
CA LEU A 404 23.32 39.24 17.73
C LEU A 404 23.56 38.33 18.93
N HIS A 405 24.49 37.39 18.79
CA HIS A 405 24.85 36.36 19.76
C HIS A 405 23.88 35.19 19.92
N ASP A 406 22.80 35.13 19.14
CA ASP A 406 22.00 33.91 19.04
C ASP A 406 22.88 32.75 18.55
N PHE A 407 22.56 31.56 19.07
CA PHE A 407 23.26 30.33 18.75
C PHE A 407 22.25 29.21 18.49
N PHE A 408 22.38 28.55 17.35
CA PHE A 408 21.51 27.48 16.89
C PHE A 408 22.32 26.20 16.84
N THR A 409 21.92 25.18 17.60
CA THR A 409 22.53 23.86 17.50
C THR A 409 21.74 23.05 16.50
N LEU A 410 22.34 22.76 15.35
CA LEU A 410 21.62 22.16 14.23
C LEU A 410 21.72 20.64 14.26
N ILE A 411 22.96 20.15 14.42
CA ILE A 411 23.27 18.73 14.33
C ILE A 411 23.92 18.27 15.62
N ASN A 412 23.51 17.09 16.07
CA ASN A 412 24.14 16.34 17.14
C ASN A 412 24.54 14.95 16.63
N ALA A 413 25.77 14.52 16.93
CA ALA A 413 26.26 13.20 16.56
C ALA A 413 27.32 12.69 17.54
N ASP A 414 27.48 11.38 17.63
CA ASP A 414 28.60 10.76 18.35
C ASP A 414 29.93 11.21 17.76
N LYS A 415 30.00 11.30 16.43
CA LYS A 415 31.15 11.85 15.70
C LYS A 415 30.69 12.59 14.45
N ILE A 416 31.32 13.73 14.17
CA ILE A 416 31.13 14.44 12.91
C ILE A 416 32.42 14.38 12.10
N ASN A 417 32.33 13.86 10.87
CA ASN A 417 33.39 13.87 9.87
C ASN A 417 32.99 14.82 8.72
N GLY A 418 33.99 15.47 8.12
CA GLY A 418 33.75 16.39 7.00
C GLY A 418 33.05 17.69 7.42
N MET A 419 32.73 18.51 6.43
CA MET A 419 32.00 19.77 6.54
C MET A 419 31.18 19.99 5.29
N PHE A 420 30.07 20.73 5.38
CA PHE A 420 29.34 21.19 4.20
C PHE A 420 30.29 21.97 3.28
N SER A 421 30.22 21.67 1.99
CA SER A 421 31.01 22.33 0.95
C SER A 421 30.41 23.66 0.52
N ASP A 422 29.10 23.85 0.73
CA ASP A 422 28.40 25.11 0.47
C ASP A 422 27.33 25.43 1.52
N PHE A 423 27.05 26.72 1.68
CA PHE A 423 26.12 27.27 2.66
C PHE A 423 25.15 28.25 1.98
N VAL A 424 23.87 27.91 1.96
CA VAL A 424 22.80 28.79 1.51
C VAL A 424 22.13 29.38 2.74
N LEU A 425 22.57 30.59 3.12
CA LEU A 425 22.15 31.25 4.36
C LEU A 425 21.30 32.50 4.06
N PRO A 426 20.31 32.81 4.91
CA PRO A 426 19.47 33.99 4.76
C PRO A 426 20.23 35.25 5.18
N ASP A 427 19.92 36.38 4.55
CA ASP A 427 20.49 37.68 4.92
C ASP A 427 19.98 38.12 6.29
N LEU A 428 20.90 38.44 7.19
CA LEU A 428 20.61 38.90 8.55
C LEU A 428 20.43 40.43 8.62
N GLY A 429 20.88 41.17 7.61
CA GLY A 429 20.95 42.63 7.63
C GLY A 429 21.90 43.21 8.70
N PHE A 430 21.88 44.54 8.85
CA PHE A 430 22.46 45.32 9.96
C PHE A 430 23.90 44.97 10.42
N GLY A 431 24.80 44.60 9.50
CA GLY A 431 26.19 44.29 9.87
C GLY A 431 26.32 43.08 10.78
N MET A 432 25.39 42.13 10.67
CA MET A 432 25.47 40.80 11.26
C MET A 432 25.90 39.80 10.19
N HIS A 433 26.60 38.74 10.61
CA HIS A 433 26.88 37.60 9.74
C HIS A 433 26.78 36.29 10.52
N TRP A 434 26.58 35.21 9.77
CA TRP A 434 26.64 33.86 10.27
C TRP A 434 28.09 33.45 10.49
N ASP A 435 28.37 32.91 11.67
CA ASP A 435 29.58 32.17 12.01
C ASP A 435 29.16 30.73 12.29
N TRP A 436 29.97 29.75 11.88
CA TRP A 436 29.64 28.34 12.02
C TRP A 436 30.83 27.57 12.57
N GLY A 437 30.54 26.43 13.20
CA GLY A 437 31.59 25.55 13.62
C GLY A 437 31.15 24.43 14.54
N TYR A 438 32.11 23.57 14.83
CA TYR A 438 31.92 22.48 15.77
C TYR A 438 32.04 22.98 17.20
N ARG A 439 31.18 22.45 18.06
CA ARG A 439 31.38 22.50 19.50
C ARG A 439 31.47 21.08 20.02
N ARG A 440 32.51 20.86 20.84
CA ARG A 440 32.55 19.66 21.67
C ARG A 440 31.67 19.93 22.88
N SER A 441 30.61 19.16 23.05
CA SER A 441 29.76 19.28 24.24
C SER A 441 30.41 18.57 25.45
N TYR A 442 30.00 18.98 26.65
CA TYR A 442 30.32 18.32 27.91
C TYR A 442 29.53 17.00 28.05
N ALA A 443 29.83 16.01 27.22
CA ALA A 443 29.34 14.63 27.34
C ALA A 443 30.00 13.67 26.33
N GLY A 444 30.96 14.11 25.52
CA GLY A 444 31.53 13.30 24.44
C GLY A 444 30.79 13.45 23.10
N VAL A 445 29.63 14.09 23.10
CA VAL A 445 28.84 14.35 21.88
C VAL A 445 29.39 15.55 21.12
N ASN A 446 29.41 15.44 19.79
CA ASN A 446 29.85 16.50 18.88
C ASN A 446 28.63 17.21 18.30
N SER A 447 28.65 18.54 18.32
CA SER A 447 27.58 19.33 17.71
C SER A 447 28.11 20.28 16.66
N PHE A 448 27.29 20.50 15.63
CA PHE A 448 27.49 21.54 14.63
C PHE A 448 26.39 22.60 14.79
N GLY A 449 26.77 23.87 14.73
CA GLY A 449 25.83 24.95 14.94
C GLY A 449 26.22 26.25 14.27
N LEU A 450 25.27 27.17 14.26
CA LEU A 450 25.39 28.51 13.73
C LEU A 450 25.32 29.54 14.86
N ARG A 451 26.09 30.60 14.72
CA ARG A 451 26.10 31.74 15.64
C ARG A 451 25.95 33.03 14.86
N ILE A 452 25.28 33.99 15.46
CA ILE A 452 25.23 35.34 14.93
C ILE A 452 26.27 36.22 15.59
N VAL A 453 27.10 36.84 14.77
CA VAL A 453 28.20 37.70 15.18
C VAL A 453 28.14 39.02 14.43
N SER A 454 28.74 40.05 15.02
CA SER A 454 28.84 41.37 14.41
C SER A 454 29.96 41.37 13.36
N SER A 455 29.78 42.06 12.24
CA SER A 455 30.80 42.22 11.18
C SER A 455 32.10 42.87 11.67
N ALA A 456 32.11 43.53 12.83
CA ALA A 456 33.33 44.04 13.47
C ALA A 456 34.18 42.96 14.17
N SER A 457 33.66 41.73 14.28
CA SER A 457 34.29 40.60 14.99
C SER A 457 34.73 39.47 14.06
N SER A 458 34.61 39.61 12.73
CA SER A 458 35.13 38.59 11.82
C SER A 458 36.64 38.46 12.02
N LYS A 459 37.12 37.24 12.21
CA LYS A 459 38.58 36.99 12.10
C LYS A 459 38.99 37.49 10.72
N PRO A 460 40.06 38.30 10.58
CA PRO A 460 40.52 38.71 9.27
C PRO A 460 40.75 37.45 8.46
N VAL A 461 40.02 37.29 7.36
CA VAL A 461 40.38 36.35 6.31
C VAL A 461 41.84 36.69 5.99
N PRO A 462 42.78 35.73 6.06
CA PRO A 462 44.14 35.99 5.62
C PRO A 462 44.02 36.52 4.20
N GLU A 463 44.28 37.80 4.02
CA GLU A 463 44.22 38.40 2.70
C GLU A 463 45.10 37.51 1.81
N PRO A 464 44.63 37.11 0.62
CA PRO A 464 45.50 36.42 -0.31
C PRO A 464 46.78 37.26 -0.41
N TYR A 465 47.91 36.60 -0.66
CA TYR A 465 49.27 37.13 -0.76
C TYR A 465 49.45 38.35 -1.71
N VAL A 466 48.41 39.11 -2.07
CA VAL A 466 48.35 40.43 -2.69
C VAL A 466 49.43 41.35 -2.14
N PHE A 467 49.63 41.45 -0.83
CA PHE A 467 50.73 42.28 -0.30
C PHE A 467 52.12 41.73 -0.64
N VAL A 468 52.29 40.40 -0.70
CA VAL A 468 53.54 39.75 -1.13
C VAL A 468 53.75 39.88 -2.65
N LEU A 469 52.69 39.78 -3.46
CA LEU A 469 52.71 40.01 -4.91
C LEU A 469 52.95 41.49 -5.26
N MET A 470 52.40 42.41 -4.48
CA MET A 470 52.66 43.85 -4.63
C MET A 470 54.11 44.19 -4.21
N ALA A 471 54.63 43.56 -3.16
CA ALA A 471 56.04 43.70 -2.77
C ALA A 471 57.01 43.11 -3.80
N LEU A 472 56.71 41.94 -4.37
CA LEU A 472 57.52 41.32 -5.43
C LEU A 472 57.49 42.12 -6.74
N SER A 473 56.33 42.69 -7.10
CA SER A 473 56.23 43.55 -8.30
C SER A 473 56.98 44.88 -8.14
N LEU A 474 56.95 45.50 -6.97
CA LEU A 474 57.78 46.69 -6.69
C LEU A 474 59.29 46.38 -6.68
N ALA A 475 59.70 45.24 -6.11
CA ALA A 475 61.10 44.80 -6.15
C ALA A 475 61.56 44.50 -7.59
N GLY A 476 60.70 43.91 -8.41
CA GLY A 476 60.94 43.72 -9.84
C GLY A 476 61.13 45.04 -10.60
N MET A 477 60.30 46.05 -10.33
CA MET A 477 60.45 47.38 -10.96
C MET A 477 61.71 48.13 -10.49
N ALA A 478 62.12 47.97 -9.23
CA ALA A 478 63.38 48.53 -8.73
C ALA A 478 64.61 47.84 -9.36
N GLY A 479 64.56 46.51 -9.55
CA GLY A 479 65.62 45.74 -10.21
C GLY A 479 65.82 46.12 -11.69
N VAL A 480 64.74 46.37 -12.43
CA VAL A 480 64.82 46.81 -13.84
C VAL A 480 65.44 48.20 -13.99
N ARG A 481 65.35 49.07 -12.96
CA ARG A 481 65.95 50.41 -12.99
C ARG A 481 67.45 50.42 -12.69
N LEU A 482 67.99 49.38 -12.06
CA LEU A 482 69.42 49.22 -11.77
C LEU A 482 70.22 48.56 -12.91
N LEU A 483 69.56 47.90 -13.86
CA LEU A 483 70.19 47.26 -15.03
C LEU A 483 70.21 48.14 -16.29
N ARG A 484 69.75 49.40 -16.20
CA ARG A 484 69.95 50.44 -17.23
C ARG A 484 70.92 51.50 -16.73
N LYS A 485 72.20 51.16 -16.69
CA LYS A 485 73.31 52.12 -16.74
C LYS A 485 74.43 51.57 -17.58
#